data_AF-A0A7C3IUC4-F1
#
_entry.id   AF-A0A7C3IUC4-F1
#
_cell.length_a   1.000
_cell.length_b   1.000
_cell.length_c   1.000
_cell.angle_alpha   90.00
_cell.angle_beta   90.00
_cell.angle_gamma   90.00
#
_symmetry.space_group_name_H-M   'P 1'
#
loop_
_entity.id
_entity.type
_entity.pdbx_description
1 polymer ?
#
loop_
_entity_poly.entity_id
_entity_poly.type
_entity_poly.pdbx_seq_one_letter_code
_entity_poly.pdbx_strand_id
1 'polypeptide(L)'
;LLYNLCWQGLMDEAVELIVVDGGNGLLAGLDLVYDTKPVEHSGAHKTCTGRTHVREADQEEVPKDLHNISHASGIREAQRMFRRLVHKWCAQQPKAVASLQMNIEKLCNFFAIPNGSWWRHIRTTNAIVLRFVEVRRRTRPMGVFSDRTSMESFYTRDFSIKYHNRCL
;
A
#
# COMPACT_ATOMS: atom_id res chain seq x y z
N LEU A 1 -11.16 13.77 8.93
CA LEU A 1 -10.79 12.34 9.06
C LEU A 1 -9.46 12.18 9.82
N LEU A 2 -8.34 12.66 9.29
CA LEU A 2 -7.01 12.49 9.91
C LEU A 2 -6.90 13.11 11.31
N TYR A 3 -7.44 14.33 11.50
CA TYR A 3 -7.55 14.94 12.82
C TYR A 3 -8.35 14.11 13.82
N ASN A 4 -9.39 13.41 13.37
CA ASN A 4 -10.20 12.55 14.24
C ASN A 4 -9.40 11.32 14.70
N LEU A 5 -8.59 10.72 13.82
CA LEU A 5 -7.68 9.62 14.20
C LEU A 5 -6.66 10.06 15.25
N CYS A 6 -6.06 11.24 15.05
CA CYS A 6 -5.13 11.83 16.02
C CYS A 6 -5.82 11.99 17.39
N TRP A 7 -7.02 12.58 17.42
CA TRP A 7 -7.79 12.77 18.65
C TRP A 7 -8.22 11.46 19.33
N GLN A 8 -8.30 10.34 18.59
CA GLN A 8 -8.59 9.02 19.13
C GLN A 8 -7.36 8.26 19.65
N GLY A 9 -6.18 8.91 19.70
CA GLY A 9 -4.98 8.34 20.31
C GLY A 9 -3.91 7.84 19.34
N LEU A 10 -4.11 8.00 18.03
CA LEU A 10 -3.04 7.85 17.04
C LEU A 10 -2.19 9.14 17.01
N MET A 11 -1.56 9.44 18.14
CA MET A 11 -0.67 10.59 18.27
C MET A 11 0.60 10.34 17.45
N ASP A 12 1.22 11.42 17.00
CA ASP A 12 2.39 11.39 16.12
C ASP A 12 3.49 10.48 16.70
N GLU A 13 3.75 10.55 18.00
CA GLU A 13 4.78 9.75 18.69
C GLU A 13 4.62 8.23 18.58
N ALA A 14 3.40 7.72 18.45
CA ALA A 14 3.11 6.28 18.40
C ALA A 14 3.19 5.68 16.98
N VAL A 15 3.30 6.53 15.96
CA VAL A 15 3.30 6.12 14.55
C VAL A 15 4.72 6.13 14.00
N GLU A 16 5.19 4.98 13.53
CA GLU A 16 6.52 4.85 12.91
C GLU A 16 6.48 4.92 11.37
N LEU A 17 5.37 4.50 10.75
CA LEU A 17 5.20 4.46 9.30
C LEU A 17 3.73 4.53 8.91
N ILE A 18 3.41 5.32 7.90
CA ILE A 18 2.07 5.37 7.31
C ILE A 18 2.13 4.83 5.89
N VAL A 19 1.37 3.76 5.61
CA VAL A 19 1.30 3.14 4.27
C VAL A 19 0.00 3.52 3.58
N VAL A 20 0.08 4.15 2.41
CA VAL A 20 -1.07 4.61 1.63
C VAL A 20 -1.05 4.11 0.19
N ASP A 21 -2.20 4.09 -0.49
CA ASP A 21 -2.34 3.67 -1.89
C ASP A 21 -1.83 4.72 -2.90
N GLY A 22 -1.66 5.97 -2.48
CA GLY A 22 -1.15 7.07 -3.29
C GLY A 22 -2.20 8.10 -3.73
N GLY A 23 -3.38 8.13 -3.09
CA GLY A 23 -4.36 9.19 -3.35
C GLY A 23 -3.83 10.60 -2.99
N ASN A 24 -3.76 11.51 -3.97
CA ASN A 24 -3.19 12.85 -3.80
C ASN A 24 -3.81 13.66 -2.65
N GLY A 25 -5.14 13.59 -2.47
CA GLY A 25 -5.82 14.29 -1.39
C GLY A 25 -5.49 13.75 0.00
N LEU A 26 -5.20 12.45 0.10
CA LEU A 26 -4.77 11.83 1.36
C LEU A 26 -3.31 12.21 1.67
N LEU A 27 -2.43 12.19 0.67
CA LEU A 27 -1.03 12.60 0.82
C LEU A 27 -0.94 14.05 1.32
N ALA A 28 -1.64 14.98 0.69
CA ALA A 28 -1.66 16.38 1.12
C ALA A 28 -2.24 16.56 2.54
N GLY A 29 -3.19 15.71 2.94
CA GLY A 29 -3.72 15.73 4.30
C GLY A 29 -2.77 15.16 5.34
N LEU A 30 -1.95 14.17 4.97
CA LEU A 30 -0.95 13.57 5.86
C LEU A 30 0.16 14.57 6.16
N ASP A 31 0.64 15.32 5.17
CA ASP A 31 1.66 16.36 5.37
C ASP A 31 1.20 17.43 6.39
N LEU A 32 -0.12 17.67 6.51
CA LEU A 32 -0.68 18.64 7.46
C LEU A 32 -0.80 18.11 8.90
N VAL A 33 -0.94 16.80 9.10
CA VAL A 33 -1.29 16.19 10.41
C VAL A 33 -0.15 15.34 10.97
N TYR A 34 0.65 14.71 10.11
CA TYR A 34 1.73 13.78 10.42
C TYR A 34 3.00 14.15 9.63
N ASP A 35 3.37 15.43 9.65
CA ASP A 35 4.50 16.00 8.88
C ASP A 35 5.85 15.29 9.15
N THR A 36 6.04 14.79 10.36
CA THR A 36 7.32 14.17 10.76
C THR A 36 7.47 12.71 10.33
N LYS A 37 6.41 12.09 9.77
CA LYS A 37 6.36 10.64 9.60
C LYS A 37 6.65 10.19 8.18
N PRO A 38 7.43 9.11 8.02
CA PRO A 38 7.65 8.56 6.71
C PRO A 38 6.32 8.03 6.17
N VAL A 39 5.97 8.51 4.98
CA VAL A 39 4.83 7.99 4.22
C VAL A 39 5.35 7.05 3.14
N GLU A 40 4.81 5.85 3.12
CA GLU A 40 5.11 4.82 2.14
C GLU A 40 3.93 4.61 1.19
N HIS A 41 4.26 4.38 -0.08
CA HIS A 41 3.28 3.87 -1.02
C HIS A 41 3.19 2.35 -0.93
N SER A 42 1.97 1.84 -0.84
CA SER A 42 1.66 0.42 -0.83
C SER A 42 2.28 -0.28 -2.05
N GLY A 43 3.21 -1.21 -1.77
CA GLY A 43 3.86 -2.03 -2.78
C GLY A 43 2.87 -2.81 -3.66
N ALA A 44 1.77 -3.34 -3.10
CA ALA A 44 0.80 -4.07 -3.92
C ALA A 44 0.00 -3.16 -4.85
N HIS A 45 -0.32 -1.93 -4.43
CA HIS A 45 -1.00 -0.98 -5.32
C HIS A 45 -0.08 -0.60 -6.48
N LYS A 46 1.22 -0.35 -6.21
CA LYS A 46 2.18 -0.09 -7.28
C LYS A 46 2.45 -1.29 -8.18
N THR A 47 2.48 -2.51 -7.66
CA THR A 47 2.56 -3.71 -8.51
C THR A 47 1.33 -3.86 -9.41
N CYS A 48 0.14 -3.53 -8.91
CA CYS A 48 -1.10 -3.58 -9.69
C CYS A 48 -1.13 -2.48 -10.78
N THR A 49 -0.82 -1.23 -10.43
CA THR A 49 -0.73 -0.12 -11.39
C THR A 49 0.37 -0.34 -12.42
N GLY A 50 1.51 -0.89 -12.00
CA GLY A 50 2.62 -1.24 -12.88
C GLY A 50 2.18 -2.21 -13.98
N ARG A 51 1.38 -3.23 -13.65
CA ARG A 51 0.86 -4.19 -14.64
C ARG A 51 0.01 -3.54 -15.74
N THR A 52 -0.68 -2.44 -15.45
CA THR A 52 -1.48 -1.70 -16.46
C THR A 52 -0.61 -1.04 -17.53
N HIS A 53 0.66 -0.75 -17.22
CA HIS A 53 1.60 -0.11 -18.14
C HIS A 53 2.57 -1.09 -18.80
N VAL A 54 2.41 -2.39 -18.56
CA VAL A 54 3.31 -3.45 -19.01
C VAL A 54 2.60 -4.31 -20.06
N ARG A 55 3.32 -4.65 -21.13
CA ARG A 55 2.83 -5.55 -22.18
C ARG A 55 2.49 -6.90 -21.58
N GLU A 56 1.48 -7.58 -22.11
CA GLU A 56 1.01 -8.87 -21.59
C GLU A 56 2.12 -9.91 -21.45
N ALA A 57 3.02 -10.01 -22.44
CA ALA A 57 4.18 -10.90 -22.40
C ALA A 57 5.12 -10.66 -21.20
N ASP A 58 5.20 -9.42 -20.71
CA ASP A 58 6.11 -9.00 -19.65
C ASP A 58 5.41 -8.93 -18.27
N GLN A 59 4.09 -9.19 -18.22
CA GLN A 59 3.27 -9.07 -16.99
C GLN A 59 3.61 -10.11 -15.93
N GLU A 60 4.34 -11.17 -16.26
CA GLU A 60 4.88 -12.08 -15.26
C GLU A 60 6.21 -11.61 -14.70
N GLU A 61 7.09 -11.07 -15.55
CA GLU A 61 8.49 -10.84 -15.20
C GLU A 61 8.70 -9.51 -14.48
N VAL A 62 8.03 -8.44 -14.93
CA VAL A 62 8.15 -7.12 -14.29
C VAL A 62 7.68 -7.15 -12.82
N PRO A 63 6.52 -7.76 -12.48
CA PRO A 63 6.11 -7.89 -11.08
C PRO A 63 7.02 -8.78 -10.24
N LYS A 64 7.64 -9.82 -10.82
CA LYS A 64 8.63 -10.66 -10.12
C LYS A 64 9.87 -9.84 -9.76
N ASP A 65 10.38 -9.02 -10.68
CA ASP A 65 11.51 -8.13 -10.40
C ASP A 65 11.16 -7.11 -9.29
N LEU A 66 9.95 -6.55 -9.32
CA LEU A 66 9.48 -5.63 -8.28
C LEU A 66 9.29 -6.31 -6.91
N HIS A 67 8.77 -7.54 -6.89
CA HIS A 67 8.66 -8.36 -5.69
C HIS A 67 10.02 -8.64 -5.07
N ASN A 68 11.03 -8.91 -5.91
CA ASN A 68 12.39 -9.18 -5.44
C ASN A 68 13.04 -7.92 -4.82
N ILE A 69 12.74 -6.73 -5.36
CA ILE A 69 13.19 -5.45 -4.77
C ILE A 69 12.59 -5.24 -3.38
N SER A 70 11.29 -5.49 -3.21
CA SER A 70 10.65 -5.32 -1.89
C SER A 70 11.13 -6.35 -0.86
N HIS A 71 11.54 -7.54 -1.31
CA HIS A 71 12.09 -8.61 -0.47
C HIS A 71 13.60 -8.56 -0.27
N ALA A 72 14.28 -7.52 -0.73
CA ALA A 72 15.71 -7.33 -0.49
C ALA A 72 16.06 -7.34 1.01
N SER A 73 17.31 -7.68 1.33
CA SER A 73 17.84 -7.69 2.70
C SER A 73 17.97 -6.29 3.32
N GLY A 74 17.92 -5.24 2.50
CA GLY A 74 17.97 -3.86 2.96
C GLY A 74 17.97 -2.85 1.81
N ILE A 75 17.96 -1.55 2.15
CA ILE A 75 17.82 -0.45 1.19
C ILE A 75 18.92 -0.45 0.11
N ARG A 76 20.17 -0.77 0.48
CA ARG A 76 21.30 -0.81 -0.47
C ARG A 76 21.11 -1.90 -1.52
N GLU A 77 20.59 -3.05 -1.11
CA GLU A 77 20.30 -4.14 -2.04
C GLU A 77 19.10 -3.82 -2.92
N ALA A 78 18.01 -3.30 -2.32
CA ALA A 78 16.84 -2.85 -3.06
C ALA A 78 17.23 -1.85 -4.16
N GLN A 79 18.08 -0.87 -3.86
CA GLN A 79 18.59 0.09 -4.83
C GLN A 79 19.44 -0.55 -5.94
N ARG A 80 20.27 -1.55 -5.63
CA ARG A 80 21.03 -2.30 -6.66
C ARG A 80 20.09 -3.05 -7.59
N MET A 81 19.09 -3.74 -7.04
CA MET A 81 18.11 -4.49 -7.81
C MET A 81 17.23 -3.55 -8.64
N PHE A 82 16.87 -2.39 -8.10
CA PHE A 82 16.14 -1.36 -8.83
C PHE A 82 16.92 -0.84 -10.05
N ARG A 83 18.22 -0.54 -9.89
CA ARG A 83 19.07 -0.14 -11.03
C ARG A 83 19.11 -1.21 -12.12
N ARG A 84 19.15 -2.49 -11.75
CA ARG A 84 19.08 -3.61 -12.71
C ARG A 84 17.74 -3.67 -13.42
N LEU A 85 16.63 -3.49 -12.69
CA LEU A 85 15.28 -3.44 -13.26
C LEU A 85 15.17 -2.29 -14.28
N VAL A 86 15.61 -1.09 -13.91
CA VAL A 86 15.62 0.07 -14.81
C VAL A 86 16.40 -0.25 -16.08
N HIS A 87 17.64 -0.77 -15.95
CA HIS A 87 18.46 -1.09 -17.12
C HIS A 87 17.82 -2.15 -18.02
N LYS A 88 17.19 -3.17 -17.43
CA LYS A 88 16.54 -4.26 -18.14
C LYS A 88 15.29 -3.82 -18.91
N TRP A 89 14.47 -2.94 -18.33
CA TRP A 89 13.14 -2.62 -18.83
C TRP A 89 12.99 -1.22 -19.44
N CYS A 90 14.00 -0.34 -19.34
CA CYS A 90 13.89 1.04 -19.82
C CYS A 90 13.60 1.12 -21.33
N ALA A 91 14.11 0.19 -22.13
CA ALA A 91 13.91 0.19 -23.57
C ALA A 91 12.51 -0.34 -23.96
N GLN A 92 12.03 -1.38 -23.28
CA GLN A 92 10.79 -2.08 -23.63
C GLN A 92 9.56 -1.45 -22.96
N GLN A 93 9.70 -0.97 -21.72
CA GLN A 93 8.62 -0.47 -20.86
C GLN A 93 8.94 0.90 -20.22
N PRO A 94 9.26 1.94 -21.01
CA PRO A 94 9.70 3.23 -20.47
C PRO A 94 8.67 3.90 -19.54
N LYS A 95 7.37 3.73 -19.80
CA LYS A 95 6.30 4.28 -18.96
C LYS A 95 6.23 3.62 -17.58
N ALA A 96 6.36 2.29 -17.53
CA ALA A 96 6.36 1.55 -16.29
C ALA A 96 7.58 1.92 -15.44
N VAL A 97 8.75 2.01 -16.06
CA VAL A 97 10.01 2.40 -15.41
C VAL A 97 9.94 3.83 -14.86
N ALA A 98 9.43 4.79 -15.64
CA ALA A 98 9.27 6.18 -15.19
C ALA A 98 8.35 6.28 -13.97
N SER A 99 7.22 5.56 -13.98
CA SER A 99 6.30 5.50 -12.83
C SER A 99 6.96 4.89 -11.59
N LEU A 100 7.77 3.85 -11.75
CA LEU A 100 8.52 3.24 -10.66
C LEU A 100 9.60 4.17 -10.10
N GLN A 101 10.34 4.88 -10.97
CA GLN A 101 11.38 5.84 -10.55
C GLN A 101 10.81 6.96 -9.69
N MET A 102 9.62 7.49 -10.02
CA MET A 102 8.98 8.53 -9.22
C MET A 102 8.55 8.05 -7.82
N ASN A 103 8.42 6.74 -7.60
CA ASN A 103 7.82 6.18 -6.40
C ASN A 103 8.77 5.28 -5.59
N ILE A 104 10.00 5.03 -6.06
CA ILE A 104 10.89 4.03 -5.46
C ILE A 104 11.29 4.38 -4.03
N GLU A 105 11.54 5.65 -3.74
CA GLU A 105 11.87 6.11 -2.38
C GLU A 105 10.72 5.80 -1.44
N LYS A 106 9.51 6.18 -1.84
CA LYS A 106 8.29 5.91 -1.08
C LYS A 106 7.98 4.42 -0.95
N LEU A 107 8.40 3.56 -1.89
CA LEU A 107 8.21 2.11 -1.85
C LEU A 107 9.20 1.39 -0.93
N CYS A 108 10.30 2.04 -0.55
CA CYS A 108 11.39 1.47 0.22
C CYS A 108 11.52 2.11 1.61
N ASN A 109 10.59 2.98 2.01
CA ASN A 109 10.64 3.68 3.29
C ASN A 109 10.58 2.73 4.50
N PHE A 110 9.88 1.60 4.42
CA PHE A 110 9.88 0.60 5.50
C PHE A 110 11.25 0.05 5.88
N PHE A 111 12.27 0.13 5.00
CA PHE A 111 13.63 -0.30 5.36
C PHE A 111 14.26 0.59 6.44
N ALA A 112 13.72 1.79 6.69
CA ALA A 112 14.13 2.65 7.79
C ALA A 112 13.65 2.12 9.16
N ILE A 113 12.67 1.22 9.20
CA ILE A 113 12.18 0.63 10.45
C ILE A 113 13.24 -0.36 10.96
N PRO A 114 13.80 -0.16 12.17
CA PRO A 114 14.90 -0.96 12.70
C PRO A 114 14.50 -2.41 13.00
N ASN A 115 13.22 -2.65 13.29
CA ASN A 115 12.72 -3.99 13.59
C ASN A 115 12.26 -4.71 12.30
N GLY A 116 13.18 -5.53 11.76
CA GLY A 116 12.95 -6.31 10.53
C GLY A 116 11.81 -7.34 10.58
N SER A 117 11.26 -7.65 11.77
CA SER A 117 10.08 -8.52 11.88
C SER A 117 8.83 -7.87 11.27
N TRP A 118 8.73 -6.52 11.33
CA TRP A 118 7.62 -5.76 10.74
C TRP A 118 7.65 -5.75 9.22
N TRP A 119 8.83 -5.91 8.60
CA TRP A 119 8.94 -5.91 7.14
C TRP A 119 8.10 -7.00 6.51
N ARG A 120 7.94 -8.17 7.17
CA ARG A 120 7.05 -9.23 6.71
C ARG A 120 5.58 -8.78 6.67
N HIS A 121 5.16 -8.03 7.68
CA HIS A 121 3.79 -7.53 7.77
C HIS A 121 3.51 -6.43 6.74
N ILE A 122 4.49 -5.56 6.48
CA ILE A 122 4.36 -4.46 5.51
C ILE A 122 4.38 -4.98 4.06
N ARG A 123 5.27 -5.94 3.76
CA ARG A 123 5.37 -6.59 2.43
C ARG A 123 4.11 -7.37 2.08
N THR A 124 3.41 -7.91 3.06
CA THR A 124 2.21 -8.72 2.83
C THR A 124 0.97 -7.83 2.82
N THR A 125 0.38 -7.66 1.64
CA THR A 125 -0.88 -6.90 1.53
C THR A 125 -2.12 -7.72 1.84
N ASN A 126 -1.95 -8.95 2.37
CA ASN A 126 -3.04 -9.85 2.72
C ASN A 126 -4.04 -9.22 3.69
N ALA A 127 -3.57 -8.50 4.72
CA ALA A 127 -4.46 -7.84 5.68
C ALA A 127 -5.45 -6.89 4.99
N ILE A 128 -4.98 -6.13 4.00
CA ILE A 128 -5.76 -5.15 3.25
C ILE A 128 -6.57 -5.83 2.13
N VAL A 129 -5.93 -6.68 1.33
CA VAL A 129 -6.54 -7.35 0.17
C VAL A 129 -7.67 -8.29 0.61
N LEU A 130 -7.46 -9.10 1.65
CA LEU A 130 -8.52 -9.98 2.17
C LEU A 130 -9.71 -9.18 2.70
N ARG A 131 -9.45 -8.00 3.27
CA ARG A 131 -10.51 -7.10 3.73
C ARG A 131 -11.34 -6.57 2.56
N PHE A 132 -10.68 -6.12 1.49
CA PHE A 132 -11.39 -5.68 0.27
C PHE A 132 -12.14 -6.82 -0.42
N VAL A 133 -11.58 -8.02 -0.46
CA VAL A 133 -12.25 -9.21 -1.00
C VAL A 133 -13.51 -9.50 -0.20
N GLU A 134 -13.44 -9.44 1.13
CA GLU A 134 -14.61 -9.67 1.98
C GLU A 134 -15.69 -8.60 1.78
N VAL A 135 -15.30 -7.33 1.70
CA VAL A 135 -16.23 -6.23 1.40
C VAL A 135 -16.93 -6.50 0.07
N ARG A 136 -16.19 -6.79 -1.00
CA ARG A 136 -16.76 -7.10 -2.32
C ARG A 136 -17.67 -8.33 -2.28
N ARG A 137 -17.29 -9.38 -1.54
CA ARG A 137 -18.09 -10.61 -1.41
C ARG A 137 -19.46 -10.30 -0.80
N ARG A 138 -19.51 -9.43 0.21
CA ARG A 138 -20.74 -9.03 0.91
C ARG A 138 -21.58 -8.03 0.12
N THR A 139 -20.95 -7.11 -0.62
CA THR A 139 -21.66 -6.10 -1.41
C THR A 139 -22.12 -6.60 -2.77
N ARG A 140 -21.44 -7.59 -3.37
CA ARG A 140 -21.82 -8.17 -4.68
C ARG A 140 -23.30 -8.59 -4.79
N PRO A 141 -23.93 -9.24 -3.80
CA PRO A 141 -25.36 -9.55 -3.86
C PRO A 141 -26.30 -8.36 -3.60
N MET A 142 -25.80 -7.23 -3.06
CA MET A 142 -26.63 -6.09 -2.65
C MET A 142 -26.96 -5.14 -3.81
N GLY A 143 -26.14 -5.12 -4.87
CA GLY A 143 -26.33 -4.25 -6.04
C GLY A 143 -26.03 -2.78 -5.75
N VAL A 144 -26.96 -2.07 -5.10
CA VAL A 144 -26.87 -0.63 -4.81
C VAL A 144 -27.35 -0.36 -3.38
N PHE A 145 -26.69 0.56 -2.68
CA PHE A 145 -27.17 1.04 -1.38
C PHE A 145 -28.28 2.07 -1.57
N SER A 146 -29.34 1.97 -0.76
CA SER A 146 -30.48 2.89 -0.77
C SER A 146 -30.10 4.32 -0.43
N ASP A 147 -29.16 4.48 0.51
CA ASP A 147 -28.79 5.76 1.11
C ASP A 147 -27.40 5.66 1.77
N ARG A 148 -26.82 6.83 2.05
CA ARG A 148 -25.49 6.93 2.66
C ARG A 148 -25.44 6.32 4.06
N THR A 149 -26.50 6.43 4.84
CA THR A 149 -26.55 5.90 6.21
C THR A 149 -26.53 4.37 6.21
N SER A 150 -27.26 3.74 5.28
CA SER A 150 -27.21 2.29 5.04
C SER A 150 -25.80 1.82 4.66
N MET A 151 -25.12 2.57 3.79
CA MET A 151 -23.73 2.32 3.41
C MET A 151 -22.77 2.44 4.62
N GLU A 152 -22.85 3.53 5.37
CA GLU A 152 -22.02 3.76 6.56
C GLU A 152 -22.26 2.70 7.65
N SER A 153 -23.52 2.28 7.83
CA SER A 153 -23.91 1.21 8.76
C SER A 153 -23.33 -0.15 8.34
N PHE A 154 -23.32 -0.45 7.05
CA PHE A 154 -22.66 -1.65 6.52
C PHE A 154 -21.17 -1.66 6.84
N TYR A 155 -20.46 -0.56 6.53
CA TYR A 155 -19.01 -0.49 6.76
C TYR A 155 -18.68 -0.59 8.25
N THR A 156 -19.32 0.21 9.11
CA THR A 156 -19.08 0.18 10.56
C THR A 156 -19.29 -1.21 11.15
N ARG A 157 -20.36 -1.90 10.74
CA ARG A 157 -20.66 -3.27 11.21
C ARG A 157 -19.68 -4.31 10.67
N ASP A 158 -19.30 -4.20 9.40
CA ASP A 158 -18.34 -5.11 8.78
C ASP A 158 -16.93 -5.00 9.39
N PHE A 159 -16.53 -3.79 9.83
CA PHE A 159 -15.28 -3.56 10.55
C PHE A 159 -15.38 -4.06 12.00
N SER A 160 -16.46 -3.74 12.72
CA SER A 160 -16.63 -4.10 14.14
C SER A 160 -16.67 -5.63 14.39
N ILE A 161 -17.34 -6.40 13.53
CA ILE A 161 -17.51 -7.86 13.69
C ILE A 161 -16.18 -8.64 13.65
N LYS A 162 -15.11 -8.11 13.04
CA LYS A 162 -13.81 -8.82 12.94
C LYS A 162 -12.80 -8.43 14.01
N TYR A 163 -12.87 -7.22 14.60
CA TYR A 163 -11.98 -6.85 15.71
C TYR A 163 -12.32 -7.62 17.00
N HIS A 164 -13.58 -7.98 17.21
CA HIS A 164 -14.01 -8.79 18.35
C HIS A 164 -13.54 -10.26 18.25
N ASN A 165 -13.45 -10.82 17.03
CA ASN A 165 -13.07 -12.21 16.79
C ASN A 165 -11.55 -12.45 16.62
N ARG A 166 -10.71 -11.43 16.85
CA ARG A 166 -9.23 -11.56 16.90
C ARG A 166 -8.62 -11.26 18.26
N CYS A 167 -9.44 -10.86 19.24
CA CYS A 167 -9.03 -10.61 20.62
C CYS A 167 -9.44 -11.74 21.58
N LEU A 168 -9.84 -12.91 21.03
CA LEU A 168 -10.04 -14.16 21.74
C LEU A 168 -9.13 -15.24 21.14
#